data_AF-A0A962CJ56-F1
#
_entry.id   AF-A0A962CJ56-F1
#
_cell.length_a   1.000
_cell.length_b   1.000
_cell.length_c   1.000
_cell.angle_alpha   90.00
_cell.angle_beta   90.00
_cell.angle_gamma   90.00
#
_symmetry.space_group_name_H-M   'P 1'
#
loop_
_entity.id
_entity.type
_entity.pdbx_description
1 polymer ?
#
loop_
_entity_poly.entity_id
_entity_poly.type
_entity_poly.pdbx_seq_one_letter_code
_entity_poly.pdbx_strand_id
1 'polypeptide(L)' 'MSRSALEQPAASAIEAPGLLDSARVWSRIGWLGFGGPAGQIALMHRELVEQRRWISEPRFLHALNYCMLLPG' A
#
# COMPACT_ATOMS: atom_id res chain seq x y z
N MET A 1 42.34 -6.70 -8.63
CA MET A 1 42.02 -7.70 -7.58
C MET A 1 41.92 -7.01 -6.22
N SER A 2 40.89 -6.17 -6.04
CA SER A 2 40.50 -5.55 -4.76
C SER A 2 39.00 -5.24 -4.77
N ARG A 3 38.22 -6.15 -4.18
CA ARG A 3 37.02 -5.95 -3.35
C ARG A 3 36.00 -4.91 -3.87
N SER A 4 34.86 -5.36 -4.43
CA SER A 4 33.65 -5.72 -3.68
C SER A 4 33.04 -4.56 -2.87
N ALA A 5 31.78 -4.23 -3.22
CA ALA A 5 30.70 -3.89 -2.29
C ALA A 5 30.46 -2.41 -1.91
N LEU A 6 30.35 -1.48 -2.86
CA LEU A 6 29.61 -0.21 -2.61
C LEU A 6 28.67 0.22 -3.75
N GLU A 7 28.35 -0.62 -4.73
CA GLU A 7 27.02 -0.53 -5.34
C GLU A 7 26.05 -1.17 -4.36
N GLN A 8 25.74 -0.44 -3.30
CA GLN A 8 24.58 -0.70 -2.48
C GLN A 8 23.39 -0.60 -3.44
N PRO A 9 22.64 -1.67 -3.74
CA PRO A 9 21.32 -1.50 -4.30
C PRO A 9 20.56 -0.79 -3.20
N ALA A 10 20.47 0.54 -3.32
CA ALA A 10 19.70 1.38 -2.42
C ALA A 10 18.35 0.67 -2.29
N ALA A 11 18.11 0.14 -1.10
CA ALA A 11 16.90 -0.59 -0.76
C ALA A 11 15.75 0.19 -1.36
N SER A 12 15.09 -0.38 -2.38
CA SER A 12 14.12 0.29 -3.24
C SER A 12 13.20 1.12 -2.35
N ALA A 13 13.50 2.40 -2.23
CA ALA A 13 12.79 3.27 -1.33
C ALA A 13 11.40 3.31 -1.93
N ILE A 14 10.40 2.85 -1.18
CA ILE A 14 9.01 2.95 -1.62
C ILE A 14 8.78 4.45 -1.87
N GLU A 15 8.82 4.84 -3.15
CA GLU A 15 8.72 6.23 -3.54
C GLU A 15 7.32 6.69 -3.15
N ALA A 16 7.27 7.61 -2.20
CA ALA A 16 6.00 8.09 -1.70
C ALA A 16 5.25 8.73 -2.88
N PRO A 17 4.02 8.28 -3.18
CA PRO A 17 3.30 8.79 -4.33
C PRO A 17 3.05 10.28 -4.18
N GLY A 18 3.11 11.00 -5.29
CA GLY A 18 2.68 12.39 -5.33
C GLY A 18 1.24 12.55 -4.84
N LEU A 19 0.92 13.72 -4.27
CA LEU A 19 -0.41 14.02 -3.74
C LEU A 19 -1.53 13.79 -4.76
N LEU A 20 -1.29 14.12 -6.03
CA LEU A 20 -2.22 13.91 -7.14
C LEU A 20 -2.47 12.42 -7.42
N ASP A 21 -1.43 11.59 -7.38
CA ASP A 21 -1.58 10.15 -7.63
C ASP A 21 -2.36 9.49 -6.48
N SER A 22 -2.02 9.87 -5.25
CA SER A 22 -2.77 9.45 -4.06
C SER A 22 -4.24 9.88 -4.15
N ALA A 23 -4.51 11.16 -4.44
CA ALA A 23 -5.88 11.68 -4.54
C ALA A 23 -6.70 10.95 -5.62
N ARG A 24 -6.06 10.57 -6.75
CA ARG A 24 -6.70 9.77 -7.80
C ARG A 24 -7.06 8.36 -7.33
N VAL A 25 -6.19 7.72 -6.56
CA VAL A 25 -6.45 6.39 -5.97
C VAL A 25 -7.59 6.49 -4.96
N TRP A 26 -7.55 7.45 -4.04
CA TRP A 26 -8.60 7.63 -3.02
C TRP A 26 -9.96 7.98 -3.63
N SER A 27 -10.01 8.84 -4.65
CA SER A 27 -11.25 9.15 -5.37
C SER A 27 -11.79 7.94 -6.15
N ARG A 28 -10.92 7.13 -6.77
CA ARG A 28 -11.29 5.85 -7.38
C ARG A 28 -11.85 4.87 -6.34
N ILE A 29 -11.22 4.76 -5.17
CA ILE A 29 -11.68 3.92 -4.07
C ILE A 29 -13.03 4.39 -3.52
N GLY A 30 -13.23 5.71 -3.39
CA GLY A 30 -14.50 6.30 -2.96
C GLY A 30 -15.64 6.09 -3.97
N TRP A 31 -15.35 6.21 -5.27
CA TRP A 31 -16.35 5.97 -6.33
C TRP A 31 -16.65 4.50 -6.59
N LEU A 32 -15.67 3.62 -6.44
CA LEU A 32 -15.84 2.16 -6.61
C LEU A 32 -16.19 1.44 -5.31
N GLY A 33 -16.35 2.16 -4.20
CA GLY A 33 -16.67 1.62 -2.87
C GLY A 33 -18.07 0.99 -2.72
N PHE A 34 -18.71 0.61 -3.82
CA PHE A 34 -19.94 -0.18 -3.82
C PHE A 34 -19.62 -1.61 -3.36
N GLY A 35 -20.12 -2.01 -2.19
CA GLY A 35 -19.87 -3.36 -1.63
C GLY A 35 -19.71 -3.44 -0.11
N GLY A 36 -19.86 -2.32 0.61
CA GLY A 36 -19.69 -2.28 2.07
C GLY A 36 -18.22 -2.33 2.51
N PRO A 37 -17.96 -2.46 3.83
CA PRO A 37 -16.60 -2.38 4.39
C PRO A 37 -15.63 -3.40 3.80
N ALA A 38 -16.11 -4.63 3.53
CA ALA A 38 -15.31 -5.70 2.93
C ALA A 38 -14.89 -5.37 1.48
N GLY A 39 -15.79 -4.78 0.69
CA GLY A 39 -15.49 -4.34 -0.67
C GLY A 39 -14.45 -3.22 -0.71
N GLN A 40 -14.52 -2.28 0.25
CA GLN A 40 -13.51 -1.22 0.36
C GLN A 40 -12.12 -1.76 0.72
N ILE A 41 -12.03 -2.72 1.64
CA ILE A 41 -10.76 -3.35 2.03
C ILE A 41 -10.15 -4.13 0.85
N ALA A 42 -10.96 -4.89 0.11
CA ALA A 42 -10.49 -5.64 -1.06
C ALA A 42 -9.95 -4.71 -2.17
N LEU A 43 -10.63 -3.58 -2.40
CA LEU A 43 -10.20 -2.59 -3.38
C LEU A 43 -8.92 -1.87 -2.93
N MET A 44 -8.81 -1.53 -1.64
CA MET A 44 -7.59 -0.97 -1.05
C MET A 44 -6.42 -1.94 -1.20
N HIS A 45 -6.61 -3.23 -0.90
CA HIS A 45 -5.58 -4.26 -1.05
C HIS A 45 -5.08 -4.35 -2.50
N ARG A 46 -6.00 -4.48 -3.46
CA ARG A 46 -5.67 -4.56 -4.89
C ARG A 46 -4.90 -3.33 -5.38
N GLU A 47 -5.36 -2.13 -5.06
CA GLU A 47 -4.72 -0.90 -5.55
C GLU A 47 -3.37 -0.63 -4.84
N LEU A 48 -3.33 -0.75 -3.50
CA LEU A 48 -2.15 -0.39 -2.69
C LEU A 48 -1.06 -1.48 -2.67
N VAL A 49 -1.46 -2.75 -2.69
CA VAL A 49 -0.55 -3.91 -2.55
C VAL A 49 -0.22 -4.52 -3.91
N GLU A 50 -1.23 -4.86 -4.70
CA GLU A 50 -1.00 -5.57 -5.97
C GLU A 50 -0.59 -4.63 -7.10
N GLN A 51 -1.37 -3.59 -7.39
CA GLN A 51 -1.15 -2.72 -8.56
C GLN A 51 0.00 -1.74 -8.35
N ARG A 52 -0.02 -1.01 -7.23
CA ARG A 52 0.95 0.07 -6.96
C ARG A 52 2.13 -0.38 -6.10
N ARG A 53 1.98 -1.46 -5.32
CA ARG A 53 3.00 -1.99 -4.38
C ARG A 53 3.54 -0.94 -3.40
N TRP A 54 2.72 0.03 -3.01
CA TRP A 54 3.07 1.07 -2.01
C TRP A 54 3.12 0.50 -0.59
N ILE A 55 2.34 -0.53 -0.32
CA ILE A 55 2.36 -1.29 0.93
C ILE A 55 2.65 -2.75 0.58
N SER A 56 3.44 -3.41 1.43
CA SER A 56 3.64 -4.86 1.35
C SER A 56 2.44 -5.59 1.97
N GLU A 57 2.13 -6.76 1.42
CA GLU A 57 1.09 -7.68 1.93
C GLU A 57 1.07 -7.82 3.47
N PRO A 58 2.19 -8.15 4.15
CA PRO A 58 2.21 -8.23 5.60
C PRO A 58 1.94 -6.89 6.30
N ARG A 59 2.34 -5.76 5.71
CA ARG A 59 2.09 -4.42 6.28
C ARG A 59 0.62 -4.03 6.16
N PHE A 60 -0.05 -4.45 5.07
CA PHE A 60 -1.49 -4.28 4.91
C PHE A 60 -2.27 -5.08 5.95
N LEU A 61 -1.97 -6.39 6.06
CA LEU A 61 -2.64 -7.28 7.02
C LEU A 61 -2.41 -6.85 8.47
N HIS A 62 -1.22 -6.36 8.79
CA HIS A 62 -0.94 -5.84 10.14
C HIS A 62 -1.80 -4.61 10.47
N ALA A 63 -1.93 -3.67 9.53
CA ALA A 63 -2.79 -2.49 9.70
C ALA A 63 -4.28 -2.89 9.76
N LEU A 64 -4.72 -3.84 8.94
CA LEU A 64 -6.10 -4.35 8.96
C LEU A 64 -6.43 -5.01 10.31
N ASN A 65 -5.56 -5.89 10.77
CA ASN A 65 -5.71 -6.54 12.07
C ASN A 65 -5.68 -5.52 13.21
N TYR A 66 -4.82 -4.48 13.12
CA TYR A 66 -4.82 -3.39 14.08
C TYR A 66 -6.16 -2.64 14.11
N CYS A 67 -6.74 -2.30 12.95
CA CYS A 67 -8.06 -1.67 12.86
C CYS A 67 -9.20 -2.55 13.41
N MET A 68 -9.10 -3.87 13.30
CA MET A 68 -10.07 -4.81 13.87
C MET A 68 -9.86 -5.07 15.36
N LEU A 69 -8.63 -4.89 15.86
CA LEU A 69 -8.23 -5.15 17.23
C LEU A 69 -8.33 -3.90 18.12
N LEU A 70 -8.41 -2.70 17.55
CA LEU A 70 -8.86 -1.52 18.29
C LEU A 70 -10.35 -1.69 18.63
N PRO A 71 -10.73 -1.91 19.91
CA PRO A 71 -12.11 -1.66 20.30
C PRO A 71 -12.33 -0.15 20.10
N GLY A 72 -13.32 0.20 19.29
CA GLY A 72 -13.72 1.60 19.08
C GLY A 72 -14.06 2.30 20.39
#